data_AF-A0A2E8JRC8-F1
#
_entry.id   AF-A0A2E8JRC8-F1
#
_cell.length_a   1.000
_cell.length_b   1.000
_cell.length_c   1.000
_cell.angle_alpha   90.00
_cell.angle_beta   90.00
_cell.angle_gamma   90.00
#
_symmetry.space_group_name_H-M   'P 1'
#
loop_
_entity.id
_entity.type
_entity.pdbx_description
1 polymer ?
#
loop_
_entity_poly.entity_id
_entity_poly.type
_entity_poly.pdbx_seq_one_letter_code
_entity_poly.pdbx_strand_id
1 'polypeptide(L)'
;MSAHRGFTIVELLIVIVVIAILAAITIVAYNGIQASARDAERVSDMNALQKKLEIFYAKTGYYPNSAQMSDTTFRTQTLQIEDGIYRSPSGGAVGYCWSASVNQYCYVARRPTGAPAGDCTGSVDATEQCVSYQFSYRKESDPAAMVRIYSLN
;
A
#
# COMPACT_ATOMS: atom_id res chain seq x y z
N MET A 1 5.86 -65.65 -11.45
CA MET A 1 6.13 -64.74 -12.59
C MET A 1 5.39 -63.43 -12.32
N SER A 2 6.11 -62.34 -12.05
CA SER A 2 5.49 -61.07 -11.63
C SER A 2 5.08 -60.27 -12.87
N ALA A 3 3.77 -60.18 -13.14
CA ALA A 3 3.24 -59.43 -14.26
C ALA A 3 3.43 -57.93 -14.01
N HIS A 4 4.37 -57.32 -14.72
CA HIS A 4 4.51 -55.86 -14.77
C HIS A 4 3.38 -55.30 -15.62
N ARG A 5 2.36 -54.75 -14.97
CA ARG A 5 1.29 -53.99 -15.64
C ARG A 5 1.86 -52.62 -16.01
N GLY A 6 2.19 -52.43 -17.28
CA GLY A 6 2.55 -51.12 -17.82
C GLY A 6 1.31 -50.24 -17.97
N PHE A 7 1.44 -48.95 -17.66
CA PHE A 7 0.42 -47.95 -17.96
C PHE A 7 0.25 -47.81 -19.48
N THR A 8 -0.98 -47.63 -19.93
CA THR A 8 -1.25 -47.38 -21.35
C THR A 8 -0.86 -45.95 -21.72
N ILE A 9 -0.40 -45.74 -22.96
CA ILE A 9 -0.08 -44.40 -23.48
C ILE A 9 -1.33 -43.49 -23.41
N VAL A 10 -2.52 -44.07 -23.57
CA VAL A 10 -3.80 -43.33 -23.51
C VAL A 10 -4.08 -42.83 -22.09
N GLU A 11 -3.80 -43.63 -21.06
CA GLU A 11 -3.95 -43.19 -19.66
C GLU A 11 -3.05 -41.99 -19.36
N LEU A 12 -1.79 -42.03 -19.82
CA LEU A 12 -0.87 -40.92 -19.59
C LEU A 12 -1.28 -39.67 -20.39
N LEU A 13 -1.81 -39.84 -21.60
CA LEU A 13 -2.30 -38.73 -22.43
C LEU A 13 -3.50 -38.01 -21.79
N ILE A 14 -4.47 -38.76 -21.25
CA ILE A 14 -5.64 -38.14 -20.59
C ILE A 14 -5.20 -37.37 -19.34
N VAL A 15 -4.26 -37.90 -18.56
CA VAL A 15 -3.77 -37.24 -17.34
C VAL A 15 -3.12 -35.89 -17.66
N ILE A 16 -2.25 -35.80 -18.68
CA ILE A 16 -1.62 -34.52 -19.04
C ILE A 16 -2.65 -33.50 -19.57
N VAL A 17 -3.68 -33.95 -20.29
CA VAL A 17 -4.76 -33.08 -20.78
C VAL A 17 -5.56 -32.51 -19.60
N VAL A 18 -5.92 -33.36 -18.63
CA VAL A 18 -6.65 -32.91 -17.43
C VAL A 18 -5.81 -31.93 -16.60
N ILE A 19 -4.52 -32.21 -16.40
CA ILE A 19 -3.61 -31.31 -15.68
C ILE A 19 -3.49 -29.96 -16.41
N ALA A 20 -3.40 -29.96 -17.74
CA ALA A 20 -3.31 -28.73 -18.54
C ALA A 20 -4.57 -27.85 -18.40
N ILE A 21 -5.76 -28.46 -18.41
CA ILE A 21 -7.03 -27.74 -18.23
C ILE A 21 -7.14 -27.16 -16.81
N LEU A 22 -6.83 -27.98 -15.79
CA LEU A 22 -6.87 -27.54 -14.40
C LEU A 22 -5.87 -26.40 -14.15
N ALA A 23 -4.65 -26.51 -14.68
CA ALA A 23 -3.63 -25.47 -14.57
C ALA A 23 -4.07 -24.13 -15.21
N ALA A 24 -4.77 -24.18 -16.36
CA ALA A 24 -5.26 -22.96 -17.01
C ALA A 24 -6.31 -22.24 -16.15
N ILE A 25 -7.25 -22.98 -15.55
CA ILE A 25 -8.30 -22.42 -14.69
C ILE A 25 -7.70 -21.83 -13.42
N THR A 26 -6.76 -22.53 -12.78
CA THR A 26 -6.14 -22.07 -11.53
C THR A 26 -5.37 -20.77 -11.71
N ILE A 27 -4.67 -20.57 -12.83
CA ILE A 27 -3.91 -19.34 -13.10
C ILE A 27 -4.83 -18.11 -13.13
N VAL A 28 -5.98 -18.20 -13.82
CA VAL A 28 -6.91 -17.06 -13.93
C VAL A 28 -7.54 -16.72 -12.57
N ALA A 29 -7.96 -17.73 -11.81
CA ALA A 29 -8.53 -17.54 -10.48
C ALA A 29 -7.51 -16.94 -9.47
N TYR A 30 -6.26 -17.37 -9.55
CA TYR A 30 -5.19 -16.94 -8.63
C TYR A 30 -4.87 -15.45 -8.74
N ASN A 31 -4.95 -14.86 -9.95
CA ASN A 31 -4.67 -13.44 -10.16
C ASN A 31 -5.71 -12.53 -9.46
N GLY A 32 -6.99 -12.88 -9.50
CA GLY A 32 -8.06 -12.08 -8.86
C GLY A 32 -8.02 -12.14 -7.32
N ILE A 33 -7.71 -13.30 -6.76
CA ILE A 33 -7.59 -13.49 -5.31
C ILE A 33 -6.41 -12.68 -4.76
N GLN A 34 -5.26 -12.72 -5.43
CA GLN A 34 -4.10 -11.94 -5.04
C GLN A 34 -4.36 -10.42 -5.02
N ALA A 35 -5.03 -9.88 -6.05
CA ALA A 35 -5.36 -8.45 -6.09
C ALA A 35 -6.27 -8.05 -4.91
N SER A 36 -7.25 -8.89 -4.59
CA SER A 36 -8.17 -8.66 -3.46
C SER A 36 -7.45 -8.74 -2.10
N ALA A 37 -6.52 -9.68 -1.94
CA ALA A 37 -5.71 -9.80 -0.74
C ALA A 37 -4.81 -8.57 -0.54
N ARG A 38 -4.14 -8.11 -1.61
CA ARG A 38 -3.33 -6.88 -1.58
C ARG A 38 -4.19 -5.65 -1.29
N ASP A 39 -5.42 -5.57 -1.81
CA ASP A 39 -6.32 -4.46 -1.49
C ASP A 39 -6.75 -4.43 -0.01
N ALA A 40 -6.95 -5.60 0.61
CA ALA A 40 -7.21 -5.68 2.05
C ALA A 40 -5.98 -5.25 2.88
N GLU A 41 -4.78 -5.65 2.46
CA GLU A 41 -3.52 -5.21 3.07
C GLU A 41 -3.35 -3.68 2.96
N ARG A 42 -3.63 -3.09 1.78
CA ARG A 42 -3.62 -1.62 1.58
C ARG A 42 -4.51 -0.88 2.57
N VAL A 43 -5.72 -1.39 2.83
CA VAL A 43 -6.64 -0.79 3.81
C VAL A 43 -6.06 -0.88 5.23
N SER A 44 -5.49 -2.03 5.59
CA SER A 44 -4.85 -2.24 6.90
C SER A 44 -3.66 -1.30 7.10
N ASP A 45 -2.78 -1.18 6.10
CA ASP A 45 -1.61 -0.30 6.12
C ASP A 45 -2.03 1.16 6.34
N MET A 46 -3.02 1.64 5.58
CA MET A 46 -3.48 3.02 5.71
C MET A 46 -4.06 3.32 7.09
N ASN A 47 -4.83 2.39 7.67
CA ASN A 47 -5.34 2.54 9.03
C ASN A 47 -4.21 2.58 10.06
N ALA A 48 -3.19 1.75 9.90
CA ALA A 48 -2.03 1.73 10.77
C ALA A 48 -1.21 3.03 10.66
N LEU A 49 -0.96 3.52 9.44
CA LEU A 49 -0.25 4.78 9.18
C LEU A 49 -1.02 5.97 9.76
N GLN A 50 -2.32 6.07 9.51
CA GLN A 50 -3.19 7.11 10.08
C GLN A 50 -3.06 7.13 11.61
N LYS A 51 -3.20 5.98 12.27
CA LYS A 51 -3.07 5.89 13.74
C LYS A 51 -1.70 6.39 14.24
N LYS A 52 -0.61 6.07 13.54
CA LYS A 52 0.73 6.52 13.91
C LYS A 52 0.90 8.03 13.75
N LEU A 53 0.34 8.60 12.68
CA LEU A 53 0.35 10.04 12.47
C LEU A 53 -0.48 10.79 13.52
N GLU A 54 -1.66 10.28 13.89
CA GLU A 54 -2.46 10.89 14.95
C GLU A 54 -1.76 10.85 16.31
N ILE A 55 -1.09 9.73 16.63
CA ILE A 55 -0.28 9.62 17.86
C ILE A 55 0.86 10.64 17.85
N PHE A 56 1.51 10.86 16.70
CA PHE A 56 2.55 11.85 16.58
C PHE A 56 2.01 13.26 16.75
N TYR A 57 0.92 13.61 16.07
CA TYR A 57 0.25 14.90 16.19
C TYR A 57 -0.16 15.20 17.64
N ALA A 58 -0.70 14.22 18.36
CA ALA A 58 -1.05 14.37 19.77
C ALA A 58 0.15 14.69 20.67
N LYS A 59 1.39 14.34 20.26
CA LYS A 59 2.62 14.61 21.02
C LYS A 59 3.28 15.93 20.63
N THR A 60 3.24 16.29 19.35
CA THR A 60 4.03 17.41 18.79
C THR A 60 3.20 18.61 18.35
N GLY A 61 1.89 18.43 18.13
CA GLY A 61 0.98 19.44 17.63
C GLY A 61 0.98 19.62 16.10
N TYR A 62 1.75 18.81 15.36
CA TYR A 62 1.85 18.90 13.90
C TYR A 62 2.06 17.53 13.23
N TYR A 63 1.75 17.44 11.94
CA TYR A 63 2.01 16.26 11.13
C TYR A 63 3.38 16.30 10.44
N PRO A 64 4.05 15.16 10.24
CA PRO A 64 5.34 15.13 9.55
C PRO A 64 5.27 15.72 8.14
N ASN A 65 6.30 16.43 7.71
CA ASN A 65 6.43 16.84 6.31
C ASN A 65 6.88 15.68 5.41
N SER A 66 6.87 15.88 4.08
CA SER A 66 7.34 14.84 3.15
C SER A 66 8.80 14.44 3.34
N ALA A 67 9.67 15.36 3.76
CA ALA A 67 11.08 15.07 3.98
C ALA A 67 11.25 14.14 5.20
N GLN A 68 10.54 14.43 6.29
CA GLN A 68 10.47 13.60 7.49
C GLN A 68 9.84 12.23 7.19
N MET A 69 8.81 12.18 6.35
CA MET A 69 8.25 10.92 5.88
C MET A 69 9.21 10.18 4.94
N SER A 70 10.07 10.86 4.20
CA SER A 70 11.07 10.20 3.35
C SER A 70 12.28 9.70 4.14
N ASP A 71 12.48 10.19 5.36
CA ASP A 71 13.56 9.77 6.26
C ASP A 71 13.19 8.49 7.04
N THR A 72 13.89 7.40 6.73
CA THR A 72 13.73 6.10 7.40
C THR A 72 14.01 6.17 8.91
N THR A 73 14.97 6.98 9.34
CA THR A 73 15.31 7.12 10.77
C THR A 73 14.16 7.82 11.51
N PHE A 74 13.64 8.89 10.93
CA PHE A 74 12.48 9.59 11.49
C PHE A 74 11.27 8.66 11.57
N ARG A 75 10.99 7.91 10.50
CA ARG A 75 9.88 6.95 10.47
C ARG A 75 10.00 5.85 11.51
N THR A 76 11.16 5.22 11.64
CA THR A 76 11.34 4.06 12.52
C THR A 76 11.52 4.46 13.98
N GLN A 77 12.27 5.52 14.27
CA GLN A 77 12.59 5.92 15.64
C GLN A 77 11.57 6.90 16.23
N THR A 78 11.05 7.84 15.42
CA THR A 78 10.13 8.88 15.90
C THR A 78 8.66 8.49 15.71
N LEU A 79 8.30 8.07 14.49
CA LEU A 79 6.92 7.66 14.18
C LEU A 79 6.63 6.20 14.55
N GLN A 80 7.67 5.38 14.76
CA GLN A 80 7.55 3.94 14.98
C GLN A 80 6.71 3.25 13.89
N ILE A 81 6.94 3.65 12.64
CA ILE A 81 6.36 3.07 11.43
C ILE A 81 7.38 2.08 10.89
N GLU A 82 6.98 0.81 10.78
CA GLU A 82 7.79 -0.24 10.17
C GLU A 82 7.82 -0.07 8.64
N ASP A 83 8.89 -0.54 7.99
CA ASP A 83 9.02 -0.44 6.52
C ASP A 83 7.97 -1.25 5.77
N GLY A 84 7.40 -2.29 6.37
CA GLY A 84 6.35 -3.12 5.78
C GLY A 84 5.09 -2.32 5.45
N ILE A 85 4.55 -1.59 6.43
CA ILE A 85 3.32 -0.80 6.27
C ILE A 85 3.53 0.52 5.49
N TYR A 86 4.79 0.92 5.29
CA TYR A 86 5.14 2.12 4.50
C TYR A 86 5.34 1.78 3.01
N ARG A 87 5.23 0.51 2.63
CA ARG A 87 5.28 0.07 1.24
C ARG A 87 3.93 -0.48 0.85
N SER A 88 3.50 -0.16 -0.36
CA SER A 88 2.36 -0.87 -0.92
C SER A 88 2.73 -2.33 -1.16
N PRO A 89 1.77 -3.27 -1.07
CA PRO A 89 1.98 -4.69 -1.39
C PRO A 89 2.52 -4.92 -2.82
N SER A 90 2.29 -3.94 -3.68
CA SER A 90 2.74 -3.83 -5.07
C SER A 90 4.13 -3.21 -5.25
N GLY A 91 4.82 -2.85 -4.17
CA GLY A 91 6.27 -2.58 -4.14
C GLY A 91 6.70 -1.12 -3.96
N GLY A 92 5.86 -0.13 -4.28
CA GLY A 92 6.23 1.29 -4.11
C GLY A 92 6.00 1.78 -2.68
N ALA A 93 6.99 2.49 -2.14
CA ALA A 93 6.92 3.15 -0.83
C ALA A 93 5.99 4.36 -0.85
N VAL A 94 5.48 4.78 0.32
CA VAL A 94 4.78 6.07 0.44
C VAL A 94 5.72 7.18 -0.02
N GLY A 95 5.23 8.05 -0.90
CA GLY A 95 5.97 9.22 -1.38
C GLY A 95 5.12 10.49 -1.38
N TYR A 96 5.77 11.62 -1.64
CA TYR A 96 5.07 12.88 -1.86
C TYR A 96 4.46 12.92 -3.26
N CYS A 97 3.13 12.80 -3.34
CA CYS A 97 2.43 12.84 -4.61
C CYS A 97 0.95 13.21 -4.46
N TRP A 98 0.38 13.80 -5.52
CA TRP A 98 -1.02 14.24 -5.56
C TRP A 98 -1.99 13.22 -6.15
N SER A 99 -1.46 12.25 -6.89
CA SER A 99 -2.21 11.14 -7.47
C SER A 99 -1.43 9.86 -7.25
N ALA A 100 -2.01 8.94 -6.47
CA ALA A 100 -1.46 7.62 -6.27
C ALA A 100 -1.57 6.78 -7.54
N SER A 101 -0.55 5.95 -7.78
CA SER A 101 -0.65 4.81 -8.70
C SER A 101 -1.12 3.58 -7.93
N VAL A 102 -1.47 2.51 -8.63
CA VAL A 102 -1.79 1.21 -7.98
C VAL A 102 -0.61 0.66 -7.17
N ASN A 103 0.61 1.08 -7.50
CA ASN A 103 1.85 0.59 -6.93
C ASN A 103 2.43 1.49 -5.85
N GLN A 104 1.74 2.55 -5.43
CA GLN A 104 2.31 3.52 -4.51
C GLN A 104 1.25 4.19 -3.64
N TYR A 105 1.62 4.46 -2.40
CA TYR A 105 0.86 5.34 -1.52
C TYR A 105 1.37 6.78 -1.66
N CYS A 106 0.45 7.73 -1.57
CA CYS A 106 0.77 9.15 -1.61
C CYS A 106 0.46 9.80 -0.28
N TYR A 107 1.38 10.61 0.20
CA TYR A 107 1.22 11.43 1.39
C TYR A 107 1.44 12.91 1.03
N VAL A 108 0.52 13.76 1.45
CA VAL A 108 0.63 15.21 1.30
C VAL A 108 0.26 15.85 2.62
N ALA A 109 1.19 16.57 3.23
CA ALA A 109 0.93 17.39 4.41
C ALA A 109 0.62 18.83 3.99
N ARG A 110 -0.26 19.53 4.73
CA ARG A 110 -0.72 20.88 4.39
C ARG A 110 -0.76 21.79 5.61
N ARG A 111 -0.52 23.08 5.34
CA ARG A 111 -0.57 24.20 6.28
C ARG A 111 -2.02 24.70 6.48
N PRO A 112 -2.33 25.45 7.56
CA PRO A 112 -3.70 25.92 7.83
C PRO A 112 -4.29 26.83 6.76
N THR A 113 -3.56 27.81 6.20
CA THR A 113 -4.03 28.66 5.08
C THR A 113 -2.89 29.45 4.43
N GLY A 114 -3.01 29.76 3.13
CA GLY A 114 -2.31 30.88 2.47
C GLY A 114 -1.06 30.54 1.64
N ALA A 115 -0.49 29.35 1.77
CA ALA A 115 0.63 28.92 0.94
C ALA A 115 0.18 27.92 -0.14
N PRO A 116 0.72 27.95 -1.37
CA PRO A 116 0.50 26.88 -2.34
C PRO A 116 0.86 25.55 -1.68
N ALA A 117 -0.01 24.56 -1.84
CA ALA A 117 0.06 23.29 -1.14
C ALA A 117 1.47 22.68 -1.31
N GLY A 118 2.24 22.77 -0.22
CA GLY A 118 3.64 22.41 -0.17
C GLY A 118 3.93 21.91 1.23
N ASP A 119 4.96 21.07 1.31
CA ASP A 119 5.25 20.12 2.39
C ASP A 119 5.50 20.69 3.78
N CYS A 120 5.10 21.92 4.11
CA CYS A 120 5.43 22.58 5.38
C CYS A 120 6.94 22.55 5.71
N THR A 121 7.80 22.32 4.72
CA THR A 121 9.25 22.27 4.88
C THR A 121 9.74 23.69 5.17
N GLY A 122 10.33 23.88 6.35
CA GLY A 122 11.07 25.09 6.69
C GLY A 122 10.48 25.99 7.78
N SER A 123 9.39 25.60 8.45
CA SER A 123 8.81 26.45 9.50
C SER A 123 8.93 25.88 10.92
N VAL A 124 9.47 26.69 11.81
CA VAL A 124 9.47 26.49 13.28
C VAL A 124 8.29 27.18 13.96
N ASP A 125 7.48 27.94 13.21
CA ASP A 125 6.36 28.71 13.74
C ASP A 125 5.07 27.87 13.79
N ALA A 126 4.36 27.92 14.92
CA ALA A 126 3.11 27.18 15.13
C ALA A 126 2.01 27.49 14.08
N THR A 127 2.10 28.62 13.38
CA THR A 127 1.17 29.04 12.31
C THR A 127 1.47 28.44 10.94
N GLU A 128 2.65 27.84 10.74
CA GLU A 128 3.13 27.30 9.46
C GLU A 128 3.42 25.78 9.52
N GLN A 129 3.20 25.17 10.68
CA GLN A 129 3.23 23.72 10.90
C GLN A 129 2.19 23.00 10.04
N CYS A 130 2.45 21.72 9.72
CA CYS A 130 1.45 20.89 9.04
C CYS A 130 0.31 20.56 10.01
N VAL A 131 -0.87 21.13 9.76
CA VAL A 131 -2.06 20.89 10.59
C VAL A 131 -3.02 19.88 9.99
N SER A 132 -2.87 19.56 8.71
CA SER A 132 -3.65 18.53 8.03
C SER A 132 -2.76 17.69 7.12
N TYR A 133 -3.19 16.46 6.88
CA TYR A 133 -2.58 15.60 5.87
C TYR A 133 -3.64 14.93 5.03
N GLN A 134 -3.21 14.41 3.89
CA GLN A 134 -3.99 13.58 3.02
C GLN A 134 -3.15 12.38 2.59
N PHE A 135 -3.64 11.18 2.91
CA PHE A 135 -3.18 9.96 2.28
C PHE A 135 -4.01 9.64 1.06
N SER A 136 -3.40 8.99 0.09
CA SER A 136 -4.16 8.42 -1.01
C SER A 136 -3.51 7.20 -1.63
N TYR A 137 -4.36 6.32 -2.14
CA TYR A 137 -3.96 5.08 -2.78
C TYR A 137 -5.03 4.69 -3.81
N ARG A 138 -4.67 3.77 -4.70
CA ARG A 138 -5.61 3.13 -5.63
C ARG A 138 -5.69 1.65 -5.31
N LYS A 139 -6.88 1.09 -5.48
CA LYS A 139 -7.07 -0.36 -5.39
C LYS A 139 -6.62 -0.99 -6.70
N GLU A 140 -6.14 -2.22 -6.62
CA GLU A 140 -5.74 -2.98 -7.80
C GLU A 140 -6.96 -3.58 -8.50
N SER A 141 -8.01 -3.91 -7.74
CA SER A 141 -9.31 -4.31 -8.27
C SER A 141 -10.07 -3.18 -8.98
N ASP A 142 -9.84 -1.92 -8.59
CA ASP A 142 -10.42 -0.73 -9.22
C ASP A 142 -9.38 0.40 -9.32
N PRO A 143 -8.57 0.41 -10.39
CA PRO A 143 -7.53 1.42 -10.58
C PRO A 143 -8.09 2.78 -10.98
N ALA A 144 -9.36 2.87 -11.39
CA ALA A 144 -9.97 4.14 -11.79
C ALA A 144 -10.34 4.98 -10.55
N ALA A 145 -10.79 4.34 -9.48
CA ALA A 145 -11.11 4.99 -8.22
C ALA A 145 -9.87 5.25 -7.35
N MET A 146 -9.68 6.50 -6.95
CA MET A 146 -8.66 6.90 -5.99
C MET A 146 -9.30 7.10 -4.62
N VAL A 147 -8.81 6.36 -3.63
CA VAL A 147 -9.22 6.54 -2.24
C VAL A 147 -8.36 7.62 -1.62
N ARG A 148 -9.01 8.57 -0.93
CA ARG A 148 -8.35 9.64 -0.20
C ARG A 148 -8.78 9.56 1.26
N ILE A 149 -7.80 9.63 2.16
CA ILE A 149 -7.98 9.64 3.60
C ILE A 149 -7.44 10.98 4.09
N TYR A 150 -8.21 11.65 4.94
CA TYR A 150 -7.87 12.95 5.50
C TYR A 150 -7.61 12.81 6.99
N SER A 151 -6.86 13.77 7.55
CA SER A 151 -6.75 13.94 9.01
C SER A 151 -8.13 14.10 9.66
N LEU A 152 -8.26 13.66 10.91
CA LEU A 152 -9.53 13.69 11.66
C LEU A 152 -9.84 15.05 12.33
N ASN A 153 -9.01 16.06 12.13
CA ASN A 153 -9.12 17.41 12.69
C ASN A 153 -9.86 18.39 11.79
#